data_AF-A0A8X7CCY8-F1
#
_entry.id   AF-A0A8X7CCY8-F1
#
_cell.length_a   1.000
_cell.length_b   1.000
_cell.length_c   1.000
_cell.angle_alpha   90.00
_cell.angle_beta   90.00
_cell.angle_gamma   90.00
#
_symmetry.space_group_name_H-M   'P 1'
#
loop_
_entity.id
_entity.type
_entity.pdbx_description
1 polymer ?
#
loop_
_entity_poly.entity_id
_entity_poly.type
_entity_poly.pdbx_seq_one_letter_code
_entity_poly.pdbx_strand_id
1 'polypeptide(L)'
;MVTFYAMSERDFMFDFFSYGIAIEDKATKYLIAYYKYLMYYLLYLTLPNLVTITYVVSCRICSECIQQLCLKGEKCSPKAFTTGVQIGLMKDRKYIMNLAEEIQTVFSRGSFFICMTNFMSCLSNLGQVIFYLTQNVAPTLIEILFISFNALTSMLSIFYYAGQIPTEMKRLTQVLKNKFEDRVLLGIDQDNSLVERLLIEENTFVMSGCDLIFFTRNGILTVLGTILTYGLLILSLDLKQKTE
;
A
#
# COMPACT_ATOMS: atom_id res chain seq x y z
N MET A 1 11.89 -0.69 17.77
CA MET A 1 13.01 -0.21 18.61
C MET A 1 12.53 1.07 19.26
N VAL A 2 12.12 0.99 20.53
CA VAL A 2 11.63 2.16 21.29
C VAL A 2 12.82 3.05 21.63
N THR A 3 12.74 4.33 21.29
CA THR A 3 13.74 5.32 21.70
C THR A 3 13.21 6.00 22.95
N PHE A 4 13.82 5.70 24.10
CA PHE A 4 13.43 6.26 25.38
C PHE A 4 13.43 7.79 25.36
N TYR A 5 12.32 8.39 25.77
CA TYR A 5 12.24 9.78 26.23
C TYR A 5 11.86 9.75 27.71
N ALA A 6 12.87 9.81 28.59
CA ALA A 6 12.68 10.12 30.00
C ALA A 6 13.17 11.55 30.23
N MET A 7 12.27 12.52 30.12
CA MET A 7 12.53 13.90 30.48
C MET A 7 12.32 14.03 31.99
N SER A 8 13.31 13.63 32.78
CA SER A 8 13.38 13.91 34.23
C SER A 8 14.82 13.82 34.75
N GLU A 9 15.45 15.00 34.85
CA GLU A 9 16.53 15.48 35.74
C GLU A 9 17.66 14.60 36.31
N ARG A 10 17.86 13.33 35.92
CA ARG A 10 19.10 12.62 36.30
C ARG A 10 19.67 11.81 35.15
N ASP A 11 20.84 12.27 34.69
CA ASP A 11 21.84 11.62 33.85
C ASP A 11 21.50 10.21 33.34
N PHE A 12 20.70 10.14 32.28
CA PHE A 12 20.68 8.99 31.37
C PHE A 12 21.35 9.41 30.07
N MET A 13 22.67 9.63 30.13
CA MET A 13 23.47 9.76 28.93
C MET A 13 23.72 8.36 28.39
N PHE A 14 23.07 8.00 27.28
CA PHE A 14 23.34 6.77 26.55
C PHE A 14 24.85 6.58 26.38
N ASP A 15 25.38 5.41 26.77
CA ASP A 15 26.76 5.06 26.45
C ASP A 15 26.83 4.65 24.99
N PHE A 16 27.36 5.56 24.18
CA PHE A 16 27.61 5.32 22.76
C PHE A 16 28.99 4.70 22.61
N PHE A 17 29.00 3.49 22.06
CA PHE A 17 30.23 2.79 21.68
C PHE A 17 30.43 2.95 20.17
N SER A 18 31.64 3.34 19.76
CA SER A 18 32.09 3.30 18.37
C SER A 18 33.35 2.43 18.30
N TYR A 19 33.33 1.40 17.44
CA TYR A 19 34.41 0.40 17.33
C TYR A 19 34.83 -0.24 18.66
N GLY A 20 33.90 -0.41 19.60
CA GLY A 20 34.17 -1.00 20.93
C GLY A 20 34.75 -0.04 21.97
N ILE A 21 34.92 1.25 21.63
CA ILE A 21 35.42 2.28 22.55
C ILE A 21 34.25 3.15 23.01
N ALA A 22 34.14 3.36 24.33
CA ALA A 22 33.16 4.28 24.92
C ALA A 22 33.53 5.71 24.53
N ILE A 23 32.58 6.43 23.93
CA ILE A 23 32.78 7.82 23.55
C ILE A 23 32.56 8.66 24.80
N GLU A 24 33.59 9.28 25.36
CA GLU A 24 33.46 10.12 26.56
C GLU A 24 33.05 11.57 26.23
N ASP A 25 33.37 12.05 25.03
CA ASP A 25 33.09 13.42 24.61
C ASP A 25 31.59 13.69 24.44
N LYS A 26 31.08 14.68 25.19
CA LYS A 26 29.67 15.05 25.18
C LYS A 26 29.23 15.54 23.79
N ALA A 27 30.03 16.34 23.10
CA ALA A 27 29.67 16.87 21.78
C ALA A 27 29.50 15.73 20.75
N THR A 28 30.41 14.76 20.78
CA THR A 28 30.35 13.56 19.94
C THR A 28 29.12 12.69 20.27
N LYS A 29 28.80 12.48 21.55
CA LYS A 29 27.56 11.76 21.96
C LYS A 29 26.30 12.46 21.41
N TYR A 30 26.21 13.79 21.53
CA TYR A 30 25.06 14.54 21.00
C TYR A 30 24.96 14.49 19.48
N LEU A 31 26.08 14.60 18.76
CA LEU A 31 26.13 14.50 17.31
C LEU A 31 25.65 13.12 16.81
N ILE A 32 26.12 12.05 17.46
CA ILE A 32 25.70 10.67 17.11
C ILE A 32 24.22 10.46 17.40
N ALA A 33 23.73 10.91 18.56
CA ALA A 33 22.32 10.84 18.89
C ALA A 33 21.48 11.60 17.86
N TYR A 34 21.85 12.85 17.57
CA TYR A 34 21.17 13.68 16.57
C TYR A 34 21.15 13.02 15.19
N TYR A 35 22.28 12.50 14.71
CA TYR A 35 22.34 11.82 13.42
C TYR A 35 21.48 10.56 13.40
N LYS A 36 21.50 9.76 14.48
CA LYS A 36 20.64 8.58 14.61
C LYS A 36 19.16 8.94 14.57
N TYR A 37 18.75 10.00 15.26
CA TYR A 37 17.36 10.49 15.22
C TYR A 37 16.99 11.04 13.84
N LEU A 38 17.86 11.84 13.22
CA LEU A 38 17.65 12.37 11.88
C LEU A 38 17.48 11.24 10.87
N MET A 39 18.38 10.26 10.88
CA MET A 39 18.30 9.09 10.00
C MET A 39 17.04 8.27 10.28
N TYR A 40 16.67 8.08 11.54
CA TYR A 40 15.43 7.39 11.90
C TYR A 40 14.20 8.12 11.37
N TYR A 41 13.97 9.38 11.75
CA TYR A 41 12.76 10.09 11.32
C TYR A 41 12.72 10.28 9.80
N LEU A 42 13.85 10.63 9.17
CA LEU A 42 13.88 10.99 7.75
C LEU A 42 13.85 9.74 6.85
N LEU A 43 14.70 8.75 7.10
CA LEU A 43 14.78 7.54 6.26
C LEU A 43 13.70 6.52 6.59
N TYR A 44 13.32 6.37 7.86
CA TYR A 44 12.36 5.35 8.28
C TYR A 44 10.91 5.85 8.23
N LEU A 45 10.67 7.13 8.54
CA LEU A 45 9.31 7.66 8.63
C LEU A 45 8.93 8.56 7.45
N THR A 46 9.73 9.57 7.12
CA THR A 46 9.32 10.60 6.15
C THR A 46 9.37 10.12 4.70
N LEU A 47 10.53 9.59 4.26
CA LEU A 47 10.70 9.17 2.86
C LEU A 47 9.76 8.02 2.46
N PRO A 48 9.60 6.93 3.24
CA PRO A 48 8.68 5.85 2.89
C PRO A 48 7.23 6.31 2.80
N ASN A 49 6.80 7.20 3.70
CA ASN A 49 5.45 7.76 3.66
C ASN A 49 5.25 8.69 2.47
N LEU A 50 6.26 9.49 2.11
CA LEU A 50 6.19 10.32 0.91
C LEU A 50 6.05 9.47 -0.35
N VAL A 51 6.89 8.44 -0.50
CA VAL A 51 6.81 7.48 -1.62
C VAL A 51 5.46 6.78 -1.65
N THR A 52 4.94 6.38 -0.48
CA THR A 52 3.61 5.76 -0.36
C THR A 52 2.52 6.70 -0.84
N ILE A 53 2.53 7.97 -0.39
CA ILE A 53 1.54 8.97 -0.78
C ILE A 53 1.61 9.19 -2.29
N THR A 54 2.81 9.38 -2.86
CA THR A 54 2.97 9.53 -4.31
C THR A 54 2.39 8.34 -5.06
N TYR A 55 2.75 7.12 -4.67
CA TYR A 55 2.23 5.90 -5.30
C TYR A 55 0.71 5.79 -5.20
N VAL A 56 0.15 6.00 -4.01
CA VAL A 56 -1.30 5.94 -3.75
C VAL A 56 -2.05 7.00 -4.57
N VAL A 57 -1.55 8.22 -4.62
CA VAL A 57 -2.15 9.31 -5.41
C VAL A 57 -2.12 8.97 -6.90
N SER A 58 -1.00 8.47 -7.43
CA SER A 58 -0.89 8.03 -8.81
C SER A 58 -1.90 6.91 -9.13
N CYS A 59 -2.02 5.91 -8.25
CA CYS A 59 -2.99 4.83 -8.41
C CYS A 59 -4.44 5.34 -8.37
N ARG A 60 -4.73 6.28 -7.47
CA ARG A 60 -6.05 6.90 -7.34
C ARG A 60 -6.43 7.68 -8.59
N ILE A 61 -5.52 8.49 -9.15
CA ILE A 61 -5.75 9.23 -10.40
C ILE A 61 -6.11 8.25 -11.53
N CYS A 62 -5.36 7.16 -11.68
CA CYS A 62 -5.66 6.13 -12.69
C CYS A 62 -7.06 5.53 -12.47
N SER A 63 -7.41 5.19 -11.22
CA SER A 63 -8.72 4.66 -10.88
C SER A 63 -9.85 5.65 -11.20
N GLU A 64 -9.67 6.94 -10.90
CA GLU A 64 -10.66 7.99 -11.20
C GLU A 64 -10.84 8.15 -12.73
N CYS A 65 -9.76 8.11 -13.51
CA CYS A 65 -9.84 8.12 -14.97
C CYS A 65 -10.63 6.91 -15.52
N ILE A 66 -10.40 5.71 -14.99
CA ILE A 66 -11.15 4.51 -15.40
C ILE A 66 -12.64 4.66 -15.05
N GLN A 67 -12.95 5.16 -13.84
CA GLN A 67 -14.34 5.39 -13.44
C GLN A 67 -15.06 6.39 -14.34
N GLN A 68 -14.37 7.45 -14.78
CA GLN A 68 -14.93 8.40 -15.74
C GLN A 68 -15.21 7.74 -17.10
N LEU A 69 -14.34 6.84 -17.56
CA LEU A 69 -14.58 6.05 -18.76
C LEU A 69 -15.78 5.10 -18.59
N CYS A 70 -15.93 4.45 -17.43
CA CYS A 70 -17.10 3.64 -17.12
C CYS A 70 -18.38 4.47 -17.25
N LEU A 71 -18.41 5.65 -16.62
CA LEU A 71 -19.56 6.56 -16.69
C LEU A 71 -19.86 7.03 -18.12
N LYS A 72 -18.83 7.31 -18.92
CA LYS A 72 -18.98 7.67 -20.34
C LYS A 72 -19.57 6.50 -21.16
N GLY A 73 -19.13 5.28 -20.88
CA GLY A 73 -19.68 4.05 -21.47
C GLY A 73 -21.14 3.81 -21.07
N GLU A 74 -21.46 3.92 -19.77
CA GLU A 74 -22.80 3.73 -19.22
C GLU A 74 -23.82 4.72 -19.81
N LYS A 75 -23.46 6.01 -19.85
CA LYS A 75 -24.31 7.11 -20.38
C LYS A 75 -24.50 7.07 -21.89
N CYS A 76 -23.62 6.39 -22.63
CA CYS A 76 -23.74 6.28 -24.08
C CYS A 76 -24.93 5.38 -24.44
N SER A 77 -25.85 5.85 -25.29
CA SER A 77 -26.95 5.02 -25.78
C SER A 77 -26.41 3.98 -26.77
N PRO A 78 -27.03 2.79 -26.90
CA PRO A 78 -26.61 1.79 -27.88
C PRO A 78 -26.55 2.33 -29.32
N LYS A 79 -27.43 3.28 -29.67
CA LYS A 79 -27.43 3.95 -30.99
C LYS A 79 -26.25 4.92 -31.16
N ALA A 80 -25.84 5.61 -30.09
CA ALA A 80 -24.72 6.56 -30.10
C ALA A 80 -23.35 5.89 -29.93
N PHE A 81 -23.31 4.61 -29.53
CA PHE A 81 -22.10 3.83 -29.30
C PHE A 81 -21.49 3.33 -30.62
N THR A 82 -21.17 4.25 -31.52
CA THR A 82 -20.62 3.96 -32.85
C THR A 82 -19.19 3.44 -32.78
N THR A 83 -18.70 2.86 -33.89
CA THR A 83 -17.31 2.41 -34.08
C THR A 83 -16.27 3.46 -33.65
N GLY A 84 -16.49 4.74 -33.99
CA GLY A 84 -15.57 5.81 -33.59
C GLY A 84 -15.50 6.02 -32.07
N VAL A 85 -16.65 5.93 -31.39
CA VAL A 85 -16.73 6.03 -29.92
C VAL A 85 -16.06 4.83 -29.26
N GLN A 86 -16.28 3.64 -29.81
CA GLN A 86 -15.65 2.40 -29.34
C GLN A 86 -14.12 2.46 -29.42
N ILE A 87 -13.58 2.83 -30.58
CA ILE A 87 -12.13 2.98 -30.77
C ILE A 87 -11.58 4.06 -29.83
N GLY A 88 -12.29 5.18 -29.66
CA GLY A 88 -11.91 6.22 -28.72
C GLY A 88 -11.79 5.71 -27.28
N LEU A 89 -12.81 5.01 -26.78
CA LEU A 89 -12.80 4.42 -25.43
C LEU A 89 -11.69 3.37 -25.27
N MET A 90 -11.43 2.56 -26.29
CA MET A 90 -10.34 1.57 -26.25
C MET A 90 -8.96 2.24 -26.26
N LYS A 91 -8.80 3.34 -26.99
CA LYS A 91 -7.58 4.14 -26.96
C LYS A 91 -7.34 4.77 -25.59
N ASP A 92 -8.39 5.35 -24.99
CA ASP A 92 -8.34 5.91 -23.65
C ASP A 92 -8.02 4.83 -22.60
N ARG A 93 -8.65 3.65 -22.70
CA ARG A 93 -8.36 2.48 -21.87
C ARG A 93 -6.90 2.07 -21.96
N LYS A 94 -6.36 1.92 -23.18
CA LYS A 94 -4.97 1.54 -23.43
C LYS A 94 -4.00 2.57 -22.86
N TYR A 95 -4.28 3.86 -23.01
CA TYR A 95 -3.47 4.92 -22.43
C TYR A 95 -3.38 4.81 -20.91
N ILE A 96 -4.51 4.59 -20.22
CA ILE A 96 -4.51 4.43 -18.77
C ILE A 96 -3.81 3.15 -18.33
N MET A 97 -3.93 2.06 -19.09
CA MET A 97 -3.19 0.82 -18.83
C MET A 97 -1.68 1.04 -18.91
N ASN A 98 -1.19 1.70 -19.96
CA ASN A 98 0.23 2.02 -20.09
C ASN A 98 0.72 2.90 -18.93
N LEU A 99 -0.07 3.89 -18.50
CA LEU A 99 0.26 4.72 -17.35
C LEU A 99 0.34 3.89 -16.05
N ALA A 100 -0.60 2.96 -15.85
CA ALA A 100 -0.59 2.07 -14.70
C ALA A 100 0.63 1.13 -14.71
N GLU A 101 1.02 0.62 -15.88
CA GLU A 101 2.23 -0.19 -16.08
C GLU A 101 3.50 0.63 -15.77
N GLU A 102 3.58 1.89 -16.20
CA GLU A 102 4.68 2.79 -15.87
C GLU A 102 4.78 3.04 -14.36
N ILE A 103 3.64 3.33 -13.71
CA ILE A 103 3.57 3.49 -12.25
C ILE A 103 4.07 2.21 -11.55
N GLN A 104 3.60 1.03 -11.98
CA GLN A 104 4.07 -0.24 -11.44
C GLN A 104 5.58 -0.38 -11.62
N THR A 105 6.10 -0.09 -12.81
CA THR A 105 7.54 -0.26 -13.12
C THR A 105 8.41 0.63 -12.23
N VAL A 106 7.99 1.88 -11.98
CA VAL A 106 8.71 2.84 -11.13
C VAL A 106 8.62 2.46 -9.64
N PHE A 107 7.43 2.11 -9.16
CA PHE A 107 7.16 1.96 -7.73
C PHE A 107 7.15 0.51 -7.23
N SER A 108 7.28 -0.49 -8.10
CA SER A 108 7.19 -1.92 -7.74
C SER A 108 8.17 -2.30 -6.63
N ARG A 109 9.45 -1.93 -6.77
CA ARG A 109 10.46 -2.18 -5.72
C ARG A 109 10.20 -1.40 -4.45
N GLY A 110 9.89 -0.10 -4.58
CA GLY A 110 9.66 0.78 -3.44
C GLY A 110 8.46 0.32 -2.60
N SER A 111 7.32 0.10 -3.24
CA SER A 111 6.10 -0.39 -2.60
C SER A 111 6.28 -1.76 -1.95
N PHE A 112 7.05 -2.67 -2.56
CA PHE A 112 7.39 -3.96 -1.94
C PHE A 112 8.15 -3.79 -0.61
N PHE A 113 9.25 -3.03 -0.61
CA PHE A 113 10.03 -2.81 0.60
C PHE A 113 9.24 -2.05 1.68
N ILE A 114 8.44 -1.06 1.29
CA ILE A 114 7.56 -0.33 2.21
C ILE A 114 6.57 -1.29 2.87
N CYS A 115 5.86 -2.11 2.10
CA CYS A 115 4.92 -3.09 2.64
C CYS A 115 5.61 -4.08 3.58
N MET A 116 6.78 -4.59 3.18
CA MET A 116 7.57 -5.53 3.99
C MET A 116 8.03 -4.90 5.32
N THR A 117 8.59 -3.68 5.27
CA THR A 117 9.03 -2.95 6.46
C THR A 117 7.85 -2.61 7.38
N ASN A 118 6.74 -2.12 6.83
CA ASN A 118 5.53 -1.84 7.60
C ASN A 118 4.98 -3.10 8.27
N PHE A 119 4.98 -4.24 7.55
CA PHE A 119 4.50 -5.52 8.08
C PHE A 119 5.37 -6.01 9.24
N MET A 120 6.69 -5.98 9.06
CA MET A 120 7.65 -6.33 10.11
C MET A 120 7.57 -5.37 11.30
N SER A 121 7.36 -4.07 11.04
CA SER A 121 7.17 -3.07 12.09
C SER A 121 5.91 -3.35 12.91
N CYS A 122 4.78 -3.69 12.26
CA CYS A 122 3.55 -4.07 12.96
C CYS A 122 3.76 -5.30 13.86
N LEU A 123 4.44 -6.34 13.38
CA LEU A 123 4.74 -7.53 14.19
C LEU A 123 5.67 -7.22 15.38
N SER A 124 6.75 -6.47 15.14
CA SER A 124 7.71 -6.11 16.19
C SER A 124 7.07 -5.22 17.25
N ASN A 125 6.26 -4.24 16.82
CA ASN A 125 5.57 -3.34 17.72
C ASN A 125 4.51 -4.06 18.55
N LEU A 126 3.80 -5.04 17.97
CA LEU A 126 2.85 -5.84 18.71
C LEU A 126 3.53 -6.62 19.84
N GLY A 127 4.71 -7.21 19.58
CA GLY A 127 5.53 -7.81 20.64
C GLY A 127 5.93 -6.81 21.73
N GLN A 128 6.30 -5.58 21.36
CA GLN A 128 6.61 -4.52 22.32
C GLN A 128 5.39 -4.07 23.12
N VAL A 129 4.22 -3.93 22.51
CA VAL A 129 2.97 -3.59 23.21
C VAL A 129 2.70 -4.60 24.32
N ILE A 130 2.83 -5.90 24.05
CA ILE A 130 2.61 -6.97 25.03
C ILE A 130 3.58 -6.84 26.22
N PHE A 131 4.85 -6.60 25.92
CA PHE A 131 5.89 -6.46 26.95
C PHE A 131 5.67 -5.20 27.80
N TYR A 132 5.44 -4.05 27.18
CA TYR A 132 5.33 -2.76 27.87
C TYR A 132 3.97 -2.49 28.51
N LEU A 133 2.89 -3.17 28.09
CA LEU A 133 1.60 -3.15 28.80
C LEU A 133 1.80 -3.55 30.27
N THR A 134 2.70 -4.51 30.50
CA THR A 134 2.99 -5.07 31.82
C THR A 134 3.77 -4.09 32.71
N GLN A 135 4.46 -3.10 32.12
CA GLN A 135 5.34 -2.15 32.83
C GLN A 135 4.72 -0.74 33.01
N ASN A 136 3.49 -0.51 32.52
CA ASN A 136 2.73 0.73 32.66
C ASN A 136 3.45 2.01 32.16
N VAL A 137 4.27 1.90 31.11
CA VAL A 137 5.00 3.04 30.50
C VAL A 137 4.13 3.71 29.44
N ALA A 138 3.21 4.56 29.88
CA ALA A 138 2.22 5.26 29.03
C ALA A 138 2.81 5.97 27.78
N PRO A 139 3.89 6.78 27.85
CA PRO A 139 4.39 7.49 26.68
C PRO A 139 4.94 6.56 25.60
N THR A 140 5.64 5.49 26.00
CA THR A 140 6.15 4.45 25.09
C THR A 140 5.02 3.72 24.38
N LEU A 141 3.95 3.42 25.12
CA LEU A 141 2.78 2.75 24.55
C LEU A 141 2.09 3.61 23.48
N ILE A 142 1.95 4.92 23.73
CA ILE A 142 1.40 5.87 22.74
C ILE A 142 2.26 5.91 21.48
N GLU A 143 3.59 6.00 21.62
CA GLU A 143 4.51 6.01 20.48
C GLU A 143 4.40 4.74 19.63
N ILE A 144 4.42 3.57 20.27
CA ILE A 144 4.32 2.28 19.59
C ILE A 144 2.98 2.16 18.85
N LEU A 145 1.88 2.55 19.48
CA LEU A 145 0.56 2.53 18.86
C LEU A 145 0.50 3.46 17.65
N PHE A 146 1.04 4.67 17.75
CA PHE A 146 1.06 5.64 16.65
C PHE A 146 1.87 5.12 15.45
N ILE A 147 3.06 4.58 15.69
CA ILE A 147 3.91 4.01 14.63
C ILE A 147 3.21 2.82 13.97
N SER A 148 2.59 1.95 14.77
CA SER A 148 1.87 0.77 14.27
C SER A 148 0.65 1.15 13.44
N PHE A 149 -0.11 2.13 13.90
CA PHE A 149 -1.25 2.66 13.17
C PHE A 149 -0.81 3.26 11.82
N ASN A 150 0.25 4.07 11.81
CA ASN A 150 0.78 4.64 10.59
C ASN A 150 1.26 3.57 9.59
N ALA A 151 2.03 2.58 10.06
CA ALA A 151 2.49 1.47 9.24
C ALA A 151 1.33 0.66 8.64
N LEU A 152 0.28 0.43 9.44
CA LEU A 152 -0.92 -0.26 9.00
C LEU A 152 -1.67 0.56 7.95
N THR A 153 -1.96 1.84 8.20
CA THR A 153 -2.67 2.71 7.25
C THR A 153 -1.91 2.86 5.93
N SER A 154 -0.59 3.02 5.99
CA SER A 154 0.29 3.10 4.82
C SER A 154 0.18 1.85 3.96
N MET A 155 0.34 0.67 4.56
CA MET A 155 0.20 -0.60 3.85
C MET A 155 -1.21 -0.83 3.30
N LEU A 156 -2.25 -0.61 4.10
CA LEU A 156 -3.64 -0.79 3.69
C LEU A 156 -4.01 0.12 2.51
N SER A 157 -3.51 1.35 2.50
CA SER A 157 -3.73 2.29 1.40
C SER A 157 -3.10 1.80 0.10
N ILE A 158 -1.87 1.27 0.15
CA ILE A 158 -1.21 0.66 -1.02
C ILE A 158 -2.09 -0.46 -1.59
N PHE A 159 -2.51 -1.43 -0.76
CA PHE A 159 -3.34 -2.54 -1.21
C PHE A 159 -4.70 -2.09 -1.74
N TYR A 160 -5.33 -1.10 -1.09
CA TYR A 160 -6.65 -0.62 -1.47
C TYR A 160 -6.63 0.08 -2.83
N TYR A 161 -5.77 1.09 -3.00
CA TYR A 161 -5.75 1.93 -4.19
C TYR A 161 -5.12 1.21 -5.39
N ALA A 162 -4.02 0.46 -5.19
CA ALA A 162 -3.44 -0.33 -6.27
C ALA A 162 -4.37 -1.48 -6.69
N GLY A 163 -5.09 -2.09 -5.74
CA GLY A 163 -6.11 -3.10 -6.02
C GLY A 163 -7.41 -2.57 -6.62
N GLN A 164 -7.63 -1.25 -6.59
CA GLN A 164 -8.80 -0.62 -7.20
C GLN A 164 -8.69 -0.55 -8.73
N ILE A 165 -7.50 -0.26 -9.26
CA ILE A 165 -7.23 -0.19 -10.72
C ILE A 165 -7.71 -1.44 -11.47
N PRO A 166 -7.27 -2.68 -11.12
CA PRO A 166 -7.72 -3.88 -11.82
C PRO A 166 -9.22 -4.13 -11.66
N THR A 167 -9.79 -3.74 -10.52
CA THR A 167 -11.23 -3.88 -10.24
C THR A 167 -12.05 -2.97 -11.15
N GLU A 168 -11.69 -1.70 -11.26
CA GLU A 168 -12.38 -0.74 -12.14
C GLU A 168 -12.13 -1.07 -13.62
N MET A 169 -10.96 -1.59 -13.99
CA MET A 169 -10.69 -2.01 -15.36
C MET A 169 -11.58 -3.20 -15.79
N LYS A 170 -11.81 -4.16 -14.88
CA LYS A 170 -12.79 -5.24 -15.10
C LYS A 170 -14.20 -4.68 -15.24
N ARG A 171 -14.58 -3.73 -14.38
CA ARG A 171 -15.88 -3.05 -14.48
C ARG A 171 -16.06 -2.34 -15.83
N LEU A 172 -15.04 -1.62 -16.31
CA LEU A 172 -15.06 -0.97 -17.62
C LEU A 172 -15.30 -2.00 -18.73
N THR A 173 -14.57 -3.11 -18.69
CA THR A 173 -14.71 -4.21 -19.66
C THR A 173 -16.14 -4.75 -19.66
N GLN A 174 -16.73 -4.95 -18.47
CA GLN A 174 -18.13 -5.39 -18.34
C GLN A 174 -19.12 -4.37 -18.91
N VAL A 175 -18.93 -3.08 -18.61
CA VAL A 175 -19.79 -2.00 -19.15
C VAL A 175 -19.75 -1.99 -20.67
N LEU A 176 -18.55 -2.08 -21.25
CA LEU A 176 -18.40 -2.12 -22.70
C LEU A 176 -19.06 -3.37 -23.28
N LYS A 177 -18.81 -4.54 -22.70
CA LYS A 177 -19.42 -5.81 -23.14
C LYS A 177 -20.94 -5.76 -23.14
N ASN A 178 -21.56 -5.30 -22.05
CA ASN A 178 -23.02 -5.15 -21.97
C ASN A 178 -23.55 -4.22 -23.08
N LYS A 179 -22.83 -3.12 -23.40
CA LYS A 179 -23.22 -2.22 -24.50
C LYS A 179 -23.08 -2.84 -25.88
N PHE A 180 -22.11 -3.72 -26.09
CA PHE A 180 -22.01 -4.50 -27.32
C PHE A 180 -23.20 -5.45 -27.45
N GLU A 181 -23.52 -6.19 -26.38
CA GLU A 181 -24.67 -7.10 -26.36
C GLU A 181 -25.99 -6.35 -26.64
N ASP A 182 -26.21 -5.18 -26.02
CA ASP A 182 -27.38 -4.34 -26.28
C ASP A 182 -27.50 -3.92 -27.75
N ARG A 183 -26.39 -3.58 -28.42
CA ARG A 183 -26.41 -3.22 -29.85
C ARG A 183 -26.76 -4.41 -30.74
N VAL A 184 -26.22 -5.57 -30.42
CA VAL A 184 -26.52 -6.82 -31.14
C VAL A 184 -28.00 -7.17 -31.00
N LEU A 185 -28.57 -7.08 -29.80
CA LEU A 185 -30.00 -7.30 -29.55
C LEU A 185 -30.90 -6.33 -30.31
N LEU A 186 -30.42 -5.11 -30.58
CA LEU A 186 -31.14 -4.10 -31.36
C LEU A 186 -30.98 -4.26 -32.88
N GLY A 187 -30.25 -5.28 -33.36
CA GLY A 187 -30.00 -5.50 -34.78
C GLY A 187 -29.14 -4.40 -35.42
N ILE A 188 -28.36 -3.67 -34.63
CA ILE A 188 -27.45 -2.64 -35.13
C ILE A 188 -26.17 -3.34 -35.58
N ASP A 189 -25.89 -3.26 -36.87
CA ASP A 189 -24.88 -4.05 -37.58
C ASP A 189 -23.50 -4.05 -36.88
N GLN A 190 -22.88 -5.23 -36.83
CA GLN A 190 -21.57 -5.44 -36.21
C GLN A 190 -20.47 -5.04 -37.19
N ASP A 191 -20.22 -3.74 -37.31
CA ASP A 191 -19.15 -3.23 -38.18
C ASP A 191 -17.72 -3.58 -37.68
N ASN A 192 -17.56 -4.17 -36.49
CA ASN A 192 -16.25 -4.24 -35.84
C ASN A 192 -16.00 -5.46 -34.92
N SER A 193 -15.86 -6.64 -35.53
CA SER A 193 -15.40 -7.88 -34.85
C SER A 193 -14.03 -7.76 -34.19
N LEU A 194 -13.19 -6.80 -34.65
CA LEU A 194 -11.87 -6.52 -34.07
C LEU A 194 -11.95 -5.88 -32.68
N VAL A 195 -12.88 -4.96 -32.46
CA VAL A 195 -13.03 -4.31 -31.15
C VAL A 195 -13.61 -5.30 -30.14
N GLU A 196 -14.55 -6.13 -30.58
CA GLU A 196 -15.09 -7.22 -29.78
C GLU A 196 -13.99 -8.22 -29.37
N ARG A 197 -13.12 -8.62 -30.30
CA ARG A 197 -11.94 -9.44 -29.99
C ARG A 197 -11.02 -8.79 -28.95
N LEU A 198 -10.71 -7.51 -29.09
CA LEU A 198 -9.85 -6.78 -28.14
C LEU A 198 -10.49 -6.58 -26.75
N LEU A 199 -11.81 -6.70 -26.64
CA LEU A 199 -12.52 -6.68 -25.36
C LEU A 199 -12.54 -8.06 -24.70
N ILE A 200 -12.65 -9.12 -25.50
CA ILE A 200 -12.61 -10.53 -25.06
C ILE A 200 -11.19 -10.93 -24.65
N GLU A 201 -10.17 -10.34 -25.27
CA GLU A 201 -8.76 -10.48 -24.88
C GLU A 201 -8.51 -9.70 -23.57
N GLU A 202 -9.03 -10.27 -22.48
CA GLU A 202 -8.99 -9.72 -21.13
C GLU A 202 -7.54 -9.71 -20.63
N ASN A 203 -6.82 -8.62 -20.86
CA ASN A 203 -5.54 -8.40 -20.18
C ASN A 203 -5.81 -8.18 -18.69
N THR A 204 -5.61 -9.23 -17.90
CA THR A 204 -5.70 -9.24 -16.44
C THR A 204 -4.50 -8.52 -15.83
N PHE A 205 -4.38 -7.23 -16.10
CA PHE A 205 -3.41 -6.38 -15.43
C PHE A 205 -3.69 -6.37 -13.93
N VAL A 206 -2.71 -6.74 -13.11
CA VAL A 206 -2.78 -6.69 -11.65
C VAL A 206 -1.53 -5.99 -11.14
N MET A 207 -1.74 -4.96 -10.32
CA MET A 207 -0.64 -4.24 -9.69
C MET A 207 0.15 -5.16 -8.74
N SER A 208 1.47 -5.18 -8.89
CA SER A 208 2.37 -6.01 -8.09
C SER A 208 3.54 -5.21 -7.50
N GLY A 209 4.02 -5.66 -6.34
CA GLY A 209 5.31 -5.27 -5.78
C GLY A 209 6.32 -6.39 -6.01
N CYS A 210 7.34 -6.11 -6.82
CA CYS A 210 8.38 -7.05 -7.27
C CYS A 210 7.83 -8.35 -7.89
N ASP A 211 6.60 -8.37 -8.41
CA ASP A 211 5.89 -9.59 -8.84
C ASP A 211 5.77 -10.68 -7.77
N LEU A 212 6.01 -10.32 -6.50
CA LEU A 212 5.92 -11.21 -5.34
C LEU A 212 4.63 -10.95 -4.55
N ILE A 213 4.25 -9.68 -4.41
CA ILE A 213 3.05 -9.28 -3.67
C ILE A 213 2.06 -8.68 -4.65
N PHE A 214 0.93 -9.35 -4.87
CA PHE A 214 -0.16 -8.82 -5.66
C PHE A 214 -1.06 -7.94 -4.80
N PHE A 215 -1.15 -6.66 -5.16
CA PHE A 215 -1.98 -5.70 -4.45
C PHE A 215 -3.44 -5.89 -4.85
N THR A 216 -4.15 -6.71 -4.08
CA THR A 216 -5.57 -6.96 -4.27
C THR A 216 -6.35 -6.54 -3.02
N ARG A 217 -7.63 -6.20 -3.18
CA ARG A 217 -8.51 -5.90 -2.04
C ARG A 217 -8.62 -7.08 -1.08
N ASN A 218 -8.62 -8.31 -1.59
CA ASN A 218 -8.63 -9.51 -0.76
C ASN A 218 -7.32 -9.67 0.04
N GLY A 219 -6.20 -9.19 -0.50
CA GLY A 219 -4.91 -9.16 0.18
C GLY A 219 -4.93 -8.37 1.50
N ILE A 220 -5.82 -7.38 1.64
CA ILE A 220 -6.01 -6.64 2.91
C ILE A 220 -6.39 -7.60 4.04
N LEU A 221 -7.37 -8.47 3.80
CA LEU A 221 -7.81 -9.44 4.80
C LEU A 221 -6.70 -10.44 5.12
N THR A 222 -5.94 -10.88 4.12
CA THR A 222 -4.78 -11.75 4.31
C THR A 222 -3.73 -11.09 5.20
N VAL A 223 -3.37 -9.84 4.93
CA VAL A 223 -2.39 -9.08 5.73
C VAL A 223 -2.88 -8.91 7.17
N LEU A 224 -4.12 -8.44 7.36
CA LEU A 224 -4.71 -8.23 8.68
C LEU A 224 -4.81 -9.53 9.48
N GLY A 225 -5.29 -10.60 8.82
CA GLY A 225 -5.36 -11.92 9.42
C GLY A 225 -3.99 -12.43 9.83
N THR A 226 -2.96 -12.23 9.01
CA THR A 226 -1.60 -12.67 9.30
C THR A 226 -1.00 -11.90 10.48
N ILE A 227 -1.17 -10.57 10.55
CA ILE A 227 -0.73 -9.77 11.70
C ILE A 227 -1.44 -10.25 12.98
N LEU A 228 -2.75 -10.51 12.91
CA LEU A 228 -3.54 -10.99 14.03
C LEU A 228 -3.08 -12.39 14.48
N THR A 229 -2.92 -13.34 13.55
CA THR A 229 -2.49 -14.72 13.85
C THR A 229 -1.13 -14.75 14.51
N TYR A 230 -0.13 -14.05 13.94
CA TYR A 230 1.19 -13.98 14.56
C TYR A 230 1.14 -13.22 15.89
N GLY A 231 0.31 -12.19 16.00
CA GLY A 231 0.16 -11.48 17.26
C GLY A 231 -0.44 -12.34 18.38
N LEU A 232 -1.46 -13.14 18.06
CA LEU A 232 -2.03 -14.12 18.98
C LEU A 232 -1.02 -15.22 19.35
N LEU A 233 -0.20 -15.67 18.39
CA LEU A 233 0.85 -16.65 18.64
C LEU A 233 1.87 -16.09 19.65
N ILE A 234 2.35 -14.87 19.47
CA ILE A 234 3.28 -14.20 20.38
C ILE A 234 2.66 -14.08 21.79
N LEU A 235 1.39 -13.66 21.88
CA LEU A 235 0.66 -13.60 23.15
C LEU A 235 0.58 -14.97 23.84
N SER A 236 0.27 -16.03 23.08
CA SER A 236 0.14 -17.38 23.63
C SER A 236 1.46 -17.92 24.19
N LEU A 237 2.59 -17.56 23.57
CA LEU A 237 3.93 -17.95 24.04
C LEU A 237 4.31 -17.21 25.33
N ASP A 238 4.02 -15.91 25.45
CA ASP A 238 4.27 -15.12 26.66
C ASP A 238 3.46 -15.63 27.86
N LEU A 239 2.18 -15.97 27.64
CA LEU A 239 1.33 -16.55 28.68
C LEU A 239 1.85 -17.90 29.18
N LYS A 240 2.38 -18.74 28.28
CA LYS A 240 2.96 -20.03 28.66
C LYS A 240 4.21 -19.86 29.52
N GLN A 241 5.07 -18.88 29.21
CA GLN A 241 6.27 -18.58 30.02
C GLN A 241 5.95 -18.03 31.42
N LYS A 242 4.81 -17.38 31.63
CA LYS A 242 4.39 -16.87 32.96
C LYS A 242 3.75 -17.93 33.87
N THR A 243 3.45 -19.11 33.34
CA THR A 243 2.74 -20.19 34.07
C THR A 243 3.69 -21.31 34.55
N GLU A 244 4.96 -21.28 34.13
CA GLU A 244 6.06 -22.11 34.62
C GLU A 244 6.92 -21.34 35.63
#